data_AF-A0A943Q793-F1
#
_entry.id   AF-A0A943Q793-F1
#
_cell.length_a   1.000
_cell.length_b   1.000
_cell.length_c   1.000
_cell.angle_alpha   90.00
_cell.angle_beta   90.00
_cell.angle_gamma   90.00
#
_symmetry.space_group_name_H-M   'P 1'
#
loop_
_entity.id
_entity.type
_entity.pdbx_description
1 polymer ?
#
loop_
_entity_poly.entity_id
_entity_poly.type
_entity_poly.pdbx_seq_one_letter_code
_entity_poly.pdbx_strand_id
1 'polypeptide(L)' 'MLESALAALLQTFDFVDFYPTITDKLTRLSFGLIMNHPFLDGNKRIGAYALTVGLKLNWILFSLCCFTVASFCLNVNFI' A
#
# COMPACT_ATOMS: atom_id res chain seq x y z
N MET A 1 2.95 -8.06 13.12
CA MET A 1 3.28 -6.79 12.41
C MET A 1 2.48 -6.65 11.12
N LEU A 2 2.30 -7.74 10.36
CA LEU A 2 1.40 -7.76 9.19
C LEU A 2 -0.06 -7.48 9.58
N GLU A 3 -0.56 -8.03 10.70
CA GLU A 3 -1.94 -7.75 11.15
C GLU A 3 -2.16 -6.27 11.47
N SER A 4 -1.14 -5.54 11.91
CA SER A 4 -1.24 -4.09 12.16
C SER A 4 -1.37 -3.29 10.86
N ALA A 5 -0.62 -3.69 9.82
CA ALA A 5 -0.77 -3.10 8.49
C ALA A 5 -2.16 -3.37 7.90
N LEU A 6 -2.73 -4.54 8.17
CA LEU A 6 -4.09 -4.89 7.73
C LEU A 6 -5.17 -4.16 8.55
N ALA A 7 -5.00 -4.07 9.87
CA ALA A 7 -5.92 -3.35 10.75
C ALA A 7 -6.01 -1.86 10.39
N ALA A 8 -4.90 -1.25 9.97
CA ALA A 8 -4.87 0.14 9.50
C ALA A 8 -5.75 0.40 8.26
N LEU A 9 -6.04 -0.62 7.43
CA LEU A 9 -6.91 -0.50 6.26
C LEU A 9 -8.39 -0.44 6.60
N LEU A 10 -8.73 -1.08 7.71
CA LEU A 10 -10.09 -1.20 8.22
C LEU A 10 -10.36 -0.16 9.32
N GLN A 11 -9.42 0.76 9.54
CA GLN A 11 -9.58 1.80 10.54
C GLN A 11 -10.60 2.82 10.05
N THR A 12 -11.68 2.95 10.80
CA THR A 12 -12.75 3.91 10.58
C THR A 12 -12.78 4.91 11.73
N PHE A 13 -13.03 6.18 11.44
CA PHE A 13 -13.29 7.19 12.46
C PHE A 13 -14.60 7.88 12.13
N ASP A 14 -15.50 7.97 13.12
CA ASP A 14 -16.82 8.57 12.97
C ASP A 14 -17.63 7.98 11.79
N PHE A 15 -17.62 6.64 11.66
CA PHE A 15 -18.27 5.88 10.58
C PHE A 15 -17.77 6.20 9.16
N VAL A 16 -16.69 6.98 9.03
CA VAL A 16 -16.02 7.28 7.77
C VAL A 16 -14.73 6.46 7.69
N ASP A 17 -14.58 5.72 6.59
CA ASP A 17 -13.32 5.03 6.27
C ASP A 17 -12.20 6.07 6.08
N PHE A 18 -11.06 5.89 6.75
CA PHE A 18 -9.88 6.73 6.50
C PHE A 18 -9.37 6.64 5.05
N TYR A 19 -9.65 5.51 4.41
CA TYR A 19 -9.27 5.21 3.04
C TYR A 19 -10.53 4.81 2.27
N PRO A 20 -11.34 5.77 1.80
CA PRO A 20 -12.64 5.47 1.18
C PRO A 20 -12.50 4.79 -0.18
N THR A 21 -11.38 5.02 -0.89
CA THR A 21 -11.13 4.40 -2.19
C THR A 21 -10.28 3.13 -2.07
N ILE A 22 -10.49 2.20 -3.00
CA ILE A 22 -9.69 0.98 -3.11
C ILE A 22 -8.22 1.32 -3.34
N THR A 23 -7.93 2.35 -4.14
CA THR A 23 -6.56 2.83 -4.41
C THR A 23 -5.88 3.31 -3.12
N ASP A 24 -6.59 4.03 -2.26
CA ASP A 24 -6.07 4.52 -0.98
C ASP A 24 -5.78 3.36 -0.02
N LYS A 25 -6.69 2.38 0.07
CA LYS A 25 -6.49 1.15 0.86
C LYS A 25 -5.23 0.42 0.36
N LEU A 26 -5.11 0.19 -0.95
CA LEU A 26 -3.95 -0.51 -1.51
C LEU A 26 -2.63 0.25 -1.28
N THR A 27 -2.66 1.57 -1.38
CA THR A 27 -1.50 2.44 -1.14
C THR A 27 -1.08 2.38 0.33
N ARG A 28 -2.04 2.40 1.25
CA ARG A 28 -1.78 2.25 2.69
C ARG A 28 -1.22 0.89 3.06
N LEU A 29 -1.73 -0.18 2.44
CA LEU A 29 -1.23 -1.55 2.62
C LEU A 29 0.24 -1.64 2.17
N SER A 30 0.53 -1.15 0.97
CA SER A 30 1.89 -1.10 0.43
C SER A 30 2.83 -0.33 1.36
N PHE A 31 2.40 0.82 1.87
CA PHE A 31 3.19 1.60 2.83
C PHE A 31 3.44 0.84 4.13
N GLY A 32 2.41 0.18 4.68
CA GLY A 32 2.54 -0.64 5.90
C GLY A 32 3.51 -1.81 5.73
N LEU A 33 3.54 -2.45 4.55
CA LEU A 33 4.48 -3.52 4.24
C LEU A 33 5.92 -3.03 4.11
N ILE A 34 6.13 -1.80 3.64
CA ILE A 34 7.47 -1.21 3.53
C ILE A 34 7.98 -0.77 4.90
N MET A 35 7.16 -0.02 5.66
CA MET A 35 7.56 0.60 6.93
C MET A 35 7.66 -0.37 8.09
N ASN A 36 6.80 -1.38 8.16
CA ASN A 36 6.79 -2.30 9.30
C ASN A 36 7.84 -3.41 9.19
N HIS A 37 8.66 -3.42 8.12
CA HIS A 37 9.66 -4.47 7.86
C HIS A 37 9.22 -5.90 8.25
N PRO A 38 8.02 -6.36 7.84
CA PRO A 38 7.52 -7.66 8.27
C PRO A 38 8.33 -8.84 7.69
N PHE A 39 9.14 -8.60 6.66
CA PHE A 39 10.00 -9.60 6.03
C PHE A 39 11.48 -9.32 6.29
N LEU A 40 12.28 -10.41 6.30
CA LEU A 40 13.73 -10.39 6.51
C LEU A 40 14.48 -9.54 5.47
N ASP A 41 14.02 -9.57 4.20
CA ASP A 41 14.50 -8.71 3.12
C ASP A 41 13.39 -8.52 2.07
N GLY A 42 13.50 -7.49 1.24
CA GLY A 42 12.62 -7.29 0.09
C GLY A 42 11.31 -6.59 0.38
N ASN A 43 11.14 -5.98 1.57
CA ASN A 43 9.92 -5.26 1.96
C ASN A 43 9.47 -4.22 0.90
N LYS A 44 10.41 -3.51 0.27
CA LYS A 44 10.14 -2.58 -0.84
C LYS A 44 9.57 -3.28 -2.09
N ARG A 45 10.13 -4.44 -2.45
CA ARG A 45 9.68 -5.24 -3.59
C ARG A 45 8.28 -5.82 -3.34
N ILE A 46 8.07 -6.34 -2.13
CA ILE A 46 6.79 -6.95 -1.73
C ILE A 46 5.69 -5.89 -1.63
N GLY A 47 5.98 -4.70 -1.07
CA GLY A 47 5.04 -3.57 -1.05
C GLY A 47 4.62 -3.13 -2.45
N ALA A 48 5.59 -2.90 -3.35
CA ALA A 48 5.32 -2.54 -4.73
C ALA A 48 4.50 -3.61 -5.48
N TYR A 49 4.80 -4.89 -5.24
CA TYR A 49 4.07 -6.00 -5.86
C TYR A 49 2.65 -6.11 -5.31
N ALA A 50 2.44 -5.95 -4.00
CA ALA A 50 1.12 -5.97 -3.38
C ALA A 50 0.22 -4.85 -3.91
N LEU A 51 0.76 -3.65 -4.11
CA LEU A 51 0.04 -2.53 -4.73
C LEU A 51 -0.35 -2.85 -6.17
N THR A 52 0.61 -3.35 -6.96
CA THR A 52 0.40 -3.67 -8.38
C THR A 52 -0.64 -4.78 -8.57
N VAL A 53 -0.54 -5.86 -7.79
CA VAL A 53 -1.48 -6.98 -7.83
C VAL A 53 -2.85 -6.54 -7.34
N GLY A 54 -2.91 -5.77 -6.24
CA GLY A 54 -4.18 -5.25 -5.72
C GLY A 54 -4.92 -4.39 -6.73
N LEU A 55 -4.21 -3.51 -7.45
CA LEU A 55 -4.82 -2.67 -8.48
C LEU A 55 -5.30 -3.51 -9.67
N LYS A 56 -4.50 -4.50 -10.09
CA LYS A 56 -4.86 -5.43 -11.17
C LYS A 56 -6.10 -6.27 -10.83
N LEU A 57 -6.23 -6.73 -9.59
CA LEU A 57 -7.38 -7.51 -9.12
C LEU A 57 -8.68 -6.69 -9.09
N ASN A 58 -8.58 -5.37 -8.87
CA ASN A 58 -9.73 -4.49 -8.85
C ASN A 58 -10.09 -3.92 -10.23
N TRP A 59 -9.51 -4.46 -11.31
CA TRP A 59 -9.72 -3.99 -12.69
C TRP A 59 -9.43 -2.50 -12.88
N ILE A 60 -8.66 -1.91 -11.97
CA ILE A 60 -8.20 -0.53 -12.06
C ILE A 60 -7.07 -0.55 -13.09
N LEU A 61 -7.40 -0.15 -14.32
CA LEU A 61 -6.48 -0.21 -15.45
C LEU A 61 -5.31 0.74 -15.19
N PHE A 62 -4.20 0.18 -14.74
CA PHE A 62 -2.99 0.93 -14.52
C PHE A 62 -2.34 1.18 -15.87
N SER A 63 -2.45 2.41 -16.39
CA SER A 63 -1.46 2.89 -17.34
C SER A 63 -0.13 2.91 -16.59
N LEU A 64 0.68 1.86 -16.77
CA LEU A 64 2.02 1.62 -16.20
C LEU A 64 3.05 2.73 -16.51
N CYS A 65 2.61 3.86 -17.04
CA CYS A 65 3.45 4.94 -17.52
C CYS A 65 3.95 5.87 -16.41
N CYS A 66 3.22 6.06 -15.30
CA CYS A 66 3.50 7.23 -14.46
C CYS A 66 4.21 6.89 -13.13
N PHE A 67 5.45 7.34 -13.03
CA PHE A 67 6.25 7.86 -11.89
C PHE A 67 5.70 7.75 -10.44
N THR A 68 4.39 7.78 -10.21
CA THR A 68 3.72 7.83 -8.91
C THR A 68 3.93 6.59 -8.03
N VAL A 69 3.86 5.35 -8.57
CA VAL A 69 4.01 4.13 -7.74
C VAL A 69 5.46 3.90 -7.31
N ALA A 70 6.38 4.11 -8.26
CA ALA A 70 7.81 4.01 -8.01
C ALA A 70 8.28 5.14 -7.09
N SER A 71 7.83 6.39 -7.32
CA SER A 71 8.13 7.51 -6.44
C SER A 71 7.51 7.31 -5.05
N PHE A 72 6.30 6.76 -4.91
CA PHE A 72 5.73 6.41 -3.61
C PHE A 72 6.60 5.39 -2.87
N CYS A 73 7.01 4.30 -3.52
CA CYS A 73 7.87 3.27 -2.91
C CYS A 73 9.31 3.75 -2.61
N LEU A 74 9.81 4.72 -3.37
CA LEU A 74 11.16 5.29 -3.22
C LEU A 74 11.19 6.49 -2.25
N ASN A 75 10.12 7.29 -2.15
CA ASN A 75 9.95 8.43 -1.24
C ASN A 75 9.29 8.06 0.09
N VAL A 76 9.08 6.77 0.39
CA VAL A 76 8.92 6.33 1.78
C VAL A 76 10.26 6.59 2.49
N ASN A 77 10.45 7.84 2.90
CA ASN A 77 11.57 8.25 3.73
C ASN A 77 11.39 7.59 5.09
N PHE A 78 12.41 6.84 5.49
CA PHE A 78 12.58 6.33 6.83
C PHE A 78 12.63 7.53 7.77
N ILE A 79 11.52 7.81 8.45
CA ILE A 79 11.54 8.50 9.74
C ILE A 79 12.15 7.56 10.78
#